data_AF-A0A6P4Z397-F1
#
_entry.id   AF-A0A6P4Z397-F1
#
_cell.length_a   1.000
_cell.length_b   1.000
_cell.length_c   1.000
_cell.angle_alpha   90.00
_cell.angle_beta   90.00
_cell.angle_gamma   90.00
#
_symmetry.space_group_name_H-M   'P 1'
#
loop_
_entity.id
_entity.type
_entity.pdbx_description
1 polymer ?
#
loop_
_entity_poly.entity_id
_entity_poly.type
_entity_poly.pdbx_seq_one_letter_code
_entity_poly.pdbx_strand_id
1 'polypeptide(L)'
;MTDTPAKGTVLNGHHAEIHRYTYTPEDLVIQSSPWEKFSRSKVKFNKFDEELCRRWDEAMEAGMFRYKLDSLQTKILPGPLRFVAQLNVKRAQERRAPQNIIGMNHPFDPKKFNFTKIKPGEVVFELCPQRDSSPQENGTMDTHDRTTSDETPASKRVKKSAHMVIINVSPLEYGNILMVPSLQDCLPQVLTEEALLLAMEMTLLSKHQGFRMGFNSLCAYSSVNHLHFHGYYLEHELGTESCVTVPFHSDIHVLNDDYPALGFAFQLKGKDVTGLARQVYQVADYLQRHEIAHNVFMTRGTQFGEDANSPNRTLRVYLWPRQPVTGAKNDFVFNPALCELAGHLPIKVEDGYRTVTEELAVNTLRTQSLQREEFDALKTELAAMLG
;
A
#
# COMPACT_ATOMS: atom_id res chain seq x y z
N MET A 1 8.24 -47.23 27.81
CA MET A 1 9.45 -47.04 26.98
C MET A 1 8.98 -46.43 25.67
N THR A 2 9.20 -45.17 25.32
CA THR A 2 10.08 -44.13 25.85
C THR A 2 9.42 -42.78 25.54
N ASP A 3 9.00 -42.07 26.58
CA ASP A 3 8.77 -40.63 26.53
C ASP A 3 10.10 -39.93 26.26
N THR A 4 10.11 -38.94 25.36
CA THR A 4 11.19 -37.97 25.27
C THR A 4 10.57 -36.58 25.22
N PRO A 5 10.77 -35.73 26.24
CA PRO A 5 10.19 -34.40 26.25
C PRO A 5 10.99 -33.49 25.33
N ALA A 6 10.29 -32.79 24.43
CA ALA A 6 10.87 -31.73 23.61
C ALA A 6 11.34 -30.60 24.53
N LYS A 7 12.66 -30.45 24.66
CA LYS A 7 13.29 -29.32 25.35
C LYS A 7 12.88 -28.02 24.68
N GLY A 8 12.21 -27.16 25.46
CA GLY A 8 12.02 -25.76 25.13
C GLY A 8 13.39 -25.11 24.90
N THR A 9 13.60 -24.61 23.69
CA THR A 9 14.77 -23.79 23.40
C THR A 9 14.38 -22.36 23.78
N VAL A 10 14.78 -21.96 24.99
CA VAL A 10 14.81 -20.57 25.42
C VAL A 10 15.88 -19.88 24.57
N LEU A 11 15.46 -19.01 23.65
CA LEU A 11 16.37 -18.19 22.84
C LEU A 11 16.84 -17.00 23.68
N ASN A 12 17.98 -17.18 24.36
CA ASN A 12 18.87 -16.07 24.70
C ASN A 12 19.90 -15.94 23.57
N GLY A 13 19.93 -14.78 22.89
CA GLY A 13 21.00 -14.48 21.93
C GLY A 13 20.63 -13.39 20.93
N HIS A 14 21.00 -12.15 21.25
CA HIS A 14 21.05 -10.97 20.37
C HIS A 14 19.79 -10.70 19.52
N HIS A 15 18.86 -9.92 20.09
CA HIS A 15 17.97 -9.11 19.25
C HIS A 15 18.86 -8.16 18.45
N ALA A 16 19.15 -8.50 17.20
CA ALA A 16 19.70 -7.54 16.25
C ALA A 16 18.78 -6.32 16.26
N GLU A 17 19.34 -5.15 16.55
CA GLU A 17 18.58 -3.91 16.57
C GLU A 17 17.93 -3.71 15.20
N ILE A 18 16.60 -3.52 15.20
CA ILE A 18 15.86 -3.26 13.96
C ILE A 18 16.36 -1.94 13.40
N HIS A 19 16.82 -1.96 12.15
CA HIS A 19 17.25 -0.74 11.48
C HIS A 19 16.10 0.26 11.37
N ARG A 20 16.39 1.53 11.64
CA ARG A 20 15.41 2.63 11.62
C ARG A 20 15.67 3.51 10.41
N TYR A 21 14.68 3.63 9.53
CA TYR A 21 14.68 4.58 8.43
C TYR A 21 13.96 5.86 8.86
N THR A 22 14.73 6.89 9.22
CA THR A 22 14.20 8.21 9.60
C THR A 22 14.11 9.13 8.40
N TYR A 23 13.04 9.94 8.33
CA TYR A 23 12.87 10.95 7.30
C TYR A 23 12.14 12.18 7.84
N THR A 24 12.36 13.33 7.21
CA THR A 24 11.63 14.59 7.45
C THR A 24 10.78 14.96 6.22
N PRO A 25 9.91 15.98 6.30
CA PRO A 25 9.19 16.49 5.12
C PRO A 25 10.10 16.93 3.97
N GLU A 26 11.36 17.31 4.24
CA GLU A 26 12.34 17.73 3.22
C GLU A 26 12.86 16.56 2.38
N ASP A 27 12.80 15.33 2.90
CA ASP A 27 13.18 14.12 2.16
C ASP A 27 12.14 13.71 1.11
N LEU A 28 10.93 14.27 1.18
CA LEU A 28 9.84 13.93 0.27
C LEU A 28 10.09 14.53 -1.13
N VAL A 29 10.15 13.64 -2.13
CA VAL A 29 10.30 14.02 -3.53
C VAL A 29 8.93 14.47 -4.06
N ILE A 30 8.63 15.77 -4.05
CA ILE A 30 7.27 16.24 -4.42
C ILE A 30 6.98 16.07 -5.91
N GLN A 31 7.93 16.43 -6.76
CA GLN A 31 7.82 16.32 -8.22
C GLN A 31 8.63 15.13 -8.72
N SER A 32 8.11 14.42 -9.72
CA SER A 32 8.81 13.30 -10.37
C SER A 32 9.09 13.60 -11.85
N SER A 33 10.16 13.04 -12.39
CA SER A 33 10.45 13.13 -13.83
C SER A 33 9.55 12.18 -14.63
N PRO A 34 9.26 12.47 -15.91
CA PRO A 34 8.61 11.52 -16.81
C PRO A 34 9.39 10.23 -17.01
N TRP A 35 8.71 9.21 -17.52
CA TRP A 35 9.36 7.98 -17.95
C TRP A 35 10.45 8.29 -18.98
N GLU A 36 11.70 7.93 -18.65
CA GLU A 36 12.79 8.03 -19.60
C GLU A 36 12.48 7.11 -20.79
N LYS A 37 12.26 7.71 -21.95
CA LYS A 37 12.08 6.98 -23.21
C LYS A 37 13.38 6.20 -23.46
N PHE A 38 13.34 4.88 -23.21
CA PHE A 38 14.36 3.89 -23.61
C PHE A 38 15.68 3.83 -22.81
N SER A 39 15.63 3.84 -21.48
CA SER A 39 16.76 3.32 -20.69
C SER A 39 16.28 2.57 -19.44
N ARG A 40 16.19 1.25 -19.54
CA ARG A 40 16.06 0.32 -18.40
C ARG A 40 17.19 0.44 -17.36
N SER A 41 18.21 1.26 -17.63
CA SER A 41 19.47 1.27 -16.88
C SER A 41 19.86 2.63 -16.29
N LYS A 42 18.95 3.59 -16.12
CA LYS A 42 19.32 4.93 -15.61
C LYS A 42 18.37 5.60 -14.61
N VAL A 43 17.33 4.93 -14.10
CA VAL A 43 16.59 5.54 -12.99
C VAL A 43 17.48 5.51 -11.74
N LYS A 44 17.97 6.70 -11.34
CA LYS A 44 18.79 6.85 -10.13
C LYS A 44 17.90 6.66 -8.90
N PHE A 45 18.08 5.54 -8.22
CA PHE A 45 17.61 5.37 -6.85
C PHE A 45 18.18 6.47 -5.95
N ASN A 46 17.37 6.93 -5.00
CA ASN A 46 17.84 7.75 -3.90
C ASN A 46 18.11 6.87 -2.66
N LYS A 47 18.48 7.48 -1.54
CA LYS A 47 18.76 6.78 -0.29
C LYS A 47 17.62 5.84 0.16
N PHE A 48 16.37 6.24 -0.01
CA PHE A 48 15.21 5.41 0.33
C PHE A 48 15.15 4.17 -0.55
N ASP A 49 15.21 4.38 -1.87
CA ASP A 49 15.14 3.32 -2.86
C ASP A 49 16.30 2.33 -2.70
N GLU A 50 17.53 2.82 -2.53
CA GLU A 50 18.72 2.00 -2.30
C GLU A 50 18.58 1.14 -1.04
N GLU A 51 18.14 1.71 0.07
CA GLU A 51 18.04 0.98 1.34
C GLU A 51 16.92 -0.07 1.33
N LEU A 52 15.77 0.26 0.75
CA LEU A 52 14.67 -0.70 0.59
C LEU A 52 15.10 -1.87 -0.31
N CYS A 53 15.66 -1.58 -1.48
CA CYS A 53 16.08 -2.58 -2.45
C CYS A 53 17.19 -3.47 -1.89
N ARG A 54 18.24 -2.89 -1.31
CA ARG A 54 19.35 -3.62 -0.68
C ARG A 54 18.85 -4.62 0.37
N ARG A 55 17.96 -4.19 1.27
CA ARG A 55 17.42 -5.07 2.32
C ARG A 55 16.46 -6.12 1.80
N TRP A 56 15.69 -5.80 0.76
CA TRP A 56 14.83 -6.76 0.09
C TRP A 56 15.67 -7.86 -0.58
N ASP A 57 16.78 -7.49 -1.22
CA ASP A 57 17.75 -8.42 -1.82
C ASP A 57 18.43 -9.29 -0.76
N GLU A 58 18.88 -8.70 0.35
CA GLU A 58 19.45 -9.44 1.49
C GLU A 58 18.47 -10.49 2.05
N ALA A 59 17.18 -10.13 2.16
CA ALA A 59 16.16 -11.07 2.61
C ALA A 59 15.90 -12.18 1.56
N MET A 60 16.07 -11.89 0.27
CA MET A 60 15.94 -12.85 -0.83
C MET A 60 17.09 -13.85 -0.82
N GLU A 61 18.32 -13.35 -0.66
CA GLU A 61 19.53 -14.15 -0.51
C GLU A 61 19.49 -15.03 0.75
N ALA A 62 18.94 -14.50 1.86
CA ALA A 62 18.74 -15.23 3.10
C ALA A 62 17.60 -16.26 3.04
N GLY A 63 16.84 -16.36 1.93
CA GLY A 63 15.78 -17.36 1.77
C GLY A 63 14.52 -17.08 2.60
N MET A 64 14.21 -15.80 2.87
CA MET A 64 13.03 -15.42 3.67
C MET A 64 11.71 -15.49 2.87
N PHE A 65 11.79 -15.59 1.54
CA PHE A 65 10.64 -15.67 0.65
C PHE A 65 10.20 -17.12 0.42
N ARG A 66 8.92 -17.30 0.07
CA ARG A 66 8.36 -18.61 -0.27
C ARG A 66 8.86 -19.17 -1.60
N TYR A 67 9.26 -18.29 -2.50
CA TYR A 67 9.85 -18.63 -3.78
C TYR A 67 10.81 -17.52 -4.21
N LYS A 68 11.79 -17.87 -5.04
CA LYS A 68 12.62 -16.87 -5.73
C LYS A 68 11.81 -16.16 -6.81
N LEU A 69 11.91 -14.84 -6.84
CA LEU A 69 11.36 -14.04 -7.93
C LEU A 69 12.36 -14.06 -9.09
N ASP A 70 12.10 -14.93 -10.07
CA ASP A 70 12.86 -14.95 -11.33
C ASP A 70 12.41 -13.80 -12.24
N SER A 71 13.09 -13.59 -13.36
CA SER A 71 12.64 -12.63 -14.38
C SER A 71 11.22 -12.97 -14.83
N LEU A 72 10.28 -12.06 -14.54
CA LEU A 72 8.88 -12.22 -14.90
C LEU A 72 8.69 -12.00 -16.40
N GLN A 73 7.97 -12.91 -17.06
CA GLN A 73 7.56 -12.69 -18.45
C GLN A 73 6.51 -11.58 -18.48
N THR A 74 6.87 -10.45 -19.09
CA THR A 74 6.05 -9.24 -19.12
C THR A 74 5.69 -8.87 -20.55
N LYS A 75 4.41 -8.58 -20.81
CA LYS A 75 3.94 -8.02 -22.09
C LYS A 75 2.96 -6.88 -21.84
N ILE A 76 2.99 -5.88 -22.72
CA ILE A 76 1.99 -4.81 -22.74
C ILE A 76 0.87 -5.29 -23.67
N LEU A 77 -0.36 -5.31 -23.16
CA LEU A 77 -1.53 -5.69 -23.95
C LEU A 77 -1.80 -4.61 -25.01
N PRO A 78 -2.16 -5.01 -26.25
CA PRO A 78 -2.52 -4.05 -27.27
C PRO A 78 -3.90 -3.46 -26.97
N GLY A 79 -3.94 -2.13 -26.83
CA GLY A 79 -5.15 -1.35 -26.63
C GLY A 79 -4.85 0.01 -26.01
N PRO A 80 -5.87 0.87 -25.81
CA PRO A 80 -5.70 2.23 -25.30
C PRO A 80 -5.19 2.30 -23.85
N LEU A 81 -5.56 1.34 -23.00
CA LEU A 81 -5.17 1.31 -21.58
C LEU A 81 -3.79 0.69 -21.35
N ARG A 82 -3.27 -0.06 -22.33
CA ARG A 82 -1.91 -0.59 -22.36
C ARG A 82 -1.56 -1.39 -21.11
N PHE A 83 -2.47 -2.26 -20.68
CA PHE A 83 -2.26 -3.04 -19.45
C PHE A 83 -0.97 -3.86 -19.48
N VAL A 84 -0.31 -3.94 -18.33
CA VAL A 84 0.95 -4.67 -18.16
C VAL A 84 0.63 -6.06 -17.62
N ALA A 85 0.67 -7.07 -18.47
CA ALA A 85 0.47 -8.46 -18.05
C ALA A 85 1.80 -9.11 -17.68
N GLN A 86 1.86 -9.73 -16.49
CA GLN A 86 3.05 -10.44 -15.98
C GLN A 86 2.69 -11.86 -15.55
N LEU A 87 3.37 -12.86 -16.11
CA LEU A 87 3.17 -14.25 -15.69
C LEU A 87 3.90 -14.51 -14.37
N ASN A 88 3.15 -14.90 -13.33
CA ASN A 88 3.72 -15.27 -12.04
C ASN A 88 2.99 -16.50 -11.45
N VAL A 89 3.30 -17.68 -11.97
CA VAL A 89 2.68 -18.96 -11.57
C VAL A 89 3.00 -19.32 -10.12
N LYS A 90 4.27 -19.14 -9.71
CA LYS A 90 4.71 -19.42 -8.33
C LYS A 90 3.92 -18.61 -7.32
N ARG A 91 3.61 -17.34 -7.60
CA ARG A 91 2.73 -16.52 -6.75
C ARG A 91 1.35 -17.13 -6.59
N ALA A 92 0.77 -17.70 -7.65
CA ALA A 92 -0.55 -18.30 -7.59
C ALA A 92 -0.56 -19.57 -6.72
N GLN A 93 0.53 -20.34 -6.75
CA GLN A 93 0.66 -21.65 -6.09
C GLN A 93 1.17 -21.56 -4.64
N GLU A 94 2.19 -20.74 -4.39
CA GLU A 94 2.95 -20.73 -3.14
C GLU A 94 2.42 -19.74 -2.10
N ARG A 95 1.49 -18.86 -2.48
CA ARG A 95 0.95 -17.84 -1.57
C ARG A 95 0.15 -18.49 -0.44
N ARG A 96 0.22 -17.87 0.74
CA ARG A 96 -0.64 -18.25 1.87
C ARG A 96 -2.12 -18.24 1.47
N ALA A 97 -2.86 -19.23 1.97
CA ALA A 97 -4.31 -19.21 1.94
C ALA A 97 -4.84 -17.93 2.62
N PRO A 98 -5.78 -17.19 2.00
CA PRO A 98 -6.36 -16.01 2.62
C PRO A 98 -7.14 -16.40 3.88
N GLN A 99 -7.24 -15.46 4.83
CA GLN A 99 -8.15 -15.64 5.96
C GLN A 99 -9.60 -15.70 5.47
N ASN A 100 -10.46 -16.44 6.20
CA ASN A 100 -11.89 -16.40 5.94
C ASN A 100 -12.44 -15.04 6.38
N ILE A 101 -12.80 -14.19 5.42
CA ILE A 101 -13.35 -12.86 5.63
C ILE A 101 -14.84 -12.91 5.35
N ILE A 102 -15.62 -12.57 6.37
CA ILE A 102 -17.09 -12.61 6.35
C ILE A 102 -17.74 -11.23 6.17
N GLY A 103 -16.97 -10.14 6.26
CA GLY A 103 -17.50 -8.78 6.16
C GLY A 103 -16.42 -7.70 6.29
N MET A 104 -16.80 -6.46 5.99
CA MET A 104 -15.89 -5.29 5.97
C MET A 104 -15.36 -4.93 7.36
N ASN A 105 -16.17 -5.13 8.39
CA ASN A 105 -15.86 -4.79 9.78
C ASN A 105 -15.46 -6.01 10.62
N HIS A 106 -14.88 -7.05 10.00
CA HIS A 106 -14.42 -8.24 10.73
C HIS A 106 -13.36 -7.83 11.77
N PRO A 107 -13.53 -8.19 13.06
CA PRO A 107 -12.55 -7.85 14.09
C PRO A 107 -11.20 -8.53 13.88
N PHE A 108 -10.13 -7.87 14.31
CA PHE A 108 -8.80 -8.48 14.40
C PHE A 108 -8.84 -9.70 15.33
N ASP A 109 -8.14 -10.77 14.94
CA ASP A 109 -8.02 -11.99 15.74
C ASP A 109 -6.54 -12.32 15.98
N PRO A 110 -6.03 -12.16 17.23
CA PRO A 110 -4.63 -12.45 17.55
C PRO A 110 -4.28 -13.93 17.37
N LYS A 111 -5.24 -14.85 17.31
CA LYS A 111 -5.01 -16.28 17.12
C LYS A 111 -4.69 -16.61 15.66
N LYS A 112 -5.31 -15.92 14.70
CA LYS A 112 -5.01 -16.05 13.26
C LYS A 112 -3.61 -15.50 12.95
N PHE A 113 -3.09 -15.81 11.76
CA PHE A 113 -1.85 -15.20 11.31
C PHE A 113 -1.99 -13.68 11.27
N ASN A 114 -0.99 -12.97 11.80
CA ASN A 114 -0.88 -11.53 11.72
C ASN A 114 0.61 -11.15 11.77
N PHE A 115 0.95 -9.90 11.43
CA PHE A 115 2.35 -9.49 11.23
C PHE A 115 3.20 -9.44 12.51
N THR A 116 2.64 -9.56 13.72
CA THR A 116 3.47 -9.70 14.93
C THR A 116 4.15 -11.07 15.04
N LYS A 117 3.79 -12.01 14.14
CA LYS A 117 4.27 -13.40 14.10
C LYS A 117 5.30 -13.66 13.00
N ILE A 118 5.79 -12.62 12.32
CA ILE A 118 6.80 -12.76 11.27
C ILE A 118 8.17 -13.11 11.86
N LYS A 119 9.06 -13.66 11.03
CA LYS A 119 10.45 -13.88 11.42
C LYS A 119 11.21 -12.54 11.43
N PRO A 120 12.25 -12.38 12.29
CA PRO A 120 13.09 -11.18 12.27
C PRO A 120 13.71 -10.86 10.90
N GLY A 121 14.09 -11.89 10.13
CA GLY A 121 14.64 -11.71 8.78
C GLY A 121 13.63 -11.23 7.72
N GLU A 122 12.33 -11.19 8.04
CA GLU A 122 11.31 -10.60 7.15
C GLU A 122 11.24 -9.07 7.30
N VAL A 123 11.91 -8.49 8.30
CA VAL A 123 11.91 -7.04 8.54
C VAL A 123 12.88 -6.34 7.61
N VAL A 124 12.38 -5.35 6.87
CA VAL A 124 13.22 -4.42 6.11
C VAL A 124 13.73 -3.36 7.10
N PHE A 125 12.86 -2.50 7.60
CA PHE A 125 13.21 -1.50 8.61
C PHE A 125 11.98 -1.00 9.39
N GLU A 126 12.21 -0.31 10.50
CA GLU A 126 11.23 0.56 11.14
C GLU A 126 11.17 1.89 10.39
N LEU A 127 9.99 2.31 9.97
CA LEU A 127 9.76 3.60 9.29
C LEU A 127 9.47 4.68 10.35
N CYS A 128 10.30 5.73 10.38
CA CYS A 128 10.29 6.73 11.44
C CYS A 128 10.14 8.15 10.89
N PRO A 129 8.91 8.65 10.65
CA PRO A 129 8.70 10.06 10.36
C PRO A 129 9.18 10.92 11.54
N GLN A 130 10.06 11.85 11.26
CA GLN A 130 10.40 12.95 12.16
C GLN A 130 9.40 14.06 11.90
N ARG A 131 8.27 13.99 12.61
CA ARG A 131 7.39 15.15 12.73
C ARG A 131 8.08 16.13 13.66
N ASP A 132 8.04 17.43 13.33
CA ASP A 132 8.45 18.48 14.26
C ASP A 132 7.70 18.26 15.56
N SER A 133 8.37 17.63 16.52
CA SER A 133 7.92 17.64 17.88
C SER A 133 7.83 19.12 18.25
N SER A 134 6.61 19.58 18.54
CA SER A 134 6.41 20.79 19.35
C SER A 134 7.53 20.84 20.39
N PRO A 135 8.20 21.99 20.60
CA PRO A 135 9.39 22.06 21.41
C PRO A 135 9.16 21.25 22.68
N GLN A 136 9.98 20.22 22.90
CA GLN A 136 10.17 19.70 24.23
C GLN A 136 10.40 20.93 25.09
N GLU A 137 9.51 21.19 26.06
CA GLU A 137 9.83 22.11 27.14
C GLU A 137 11.13 21.58 27.73
N ASN A 138 12.23 22.17 27.29
CA ASN A 138 13.52 22.05 27.93
C ASN A 138 13.27 22.54 29.33
N GLY A 139 13.20 21.60 30.28
CA GLY A 139 13.15 21.90 31.69
C GLY A 139 14.32 22.83 32.00
N THR A 140 14.01 24.11 32.12
CA THR A 140 14.90 25.09 32.70
C THR A 140 15.24 24.58 34.10
N MET A 141 16.52 24.29 34.31
CA MET A 141 17.08 24.17 35.65
C MET A 141 16.87 25.51 36.35
N ASP A 142 15.81 25.62 37.15
CA ASP A 142 15.76 26.60 38.23
C ASP A 142 16.05 25.87 39.54
N THR A 143 17.27 26.10 40.02
CA THR A 143 17.71 25.75 41.35
C THR A 143 17.03 26.68 42.36
N HIS A 144 16.02 26.19 43.09
CA HIS A 144 15.79 26.60 44.48
C HIS A 144 14.88 25.63 45.24
N ASP A 145 15.53 24.86 46.12
CA ASP A 145 15.14 24.52 47.49
C ASP A 145 13.64 24.54 47.87
N ARG A 146 13.05 23.35 48.12
CA ARG A 146 12.48 22.99 49.44
C ARG A 146 11.88 21.58 49.47
N THR A 147 12.16 20.92 50.58
CA THR A 147 11.60 19.69 51.13
C THR A 147 10.09 19.53 50.97
N THR A 148 9.63 18.39 50.46
CA THR A 148 8.60 17.52 51.08
C THR A 148 8.38 16.28 50.21
N SER A 149 8.18 15.15 50.89
CA SER A 149 7.92 13.82 50.36
C SER A 149 6.57 13.74 49.66
N ASP A 150 6.55 13.40 48.37
CA ASP A 150 5.43 12.71 47.72
C ASP A 150 5.95 11.93 46.50
N GLU A 151 5.97 10.61 46.62
CA GLU A 151 6.26 9.69 45.51
C GLU A 151 5.08 9.70 44.54
N THR A 152 5.16 10.56 43.52
CA THR A 152 4.29 10.44 42.34
C THR A 152 4.87 9.38 41.40
N PRO A 153 4.06 8.43 40.90
CA PRO A 153 4.58 7.38 40.03
C PRO A 153 4.99 8.01 38.70
N ALA A 154 6.27 7.86 38.35
CA ALA A 154 6.84 8.27 37.08
C ALA A 154 5.88 7.91 35.94
N SER A 155 5.40 8.92 35.21
CA SER A 155 4.58 8.74 34.03
C SER A 155 5.37 7.88 33.04
N LYS A 156 5.01 6.59 32.95
CA LYS A 156 5.57 5.69 31.94
C LYS A 156 5.23 6.31 30.59
N ARG A 157 6.22 6.92 29.93
CA ARG A 157 6.12 7.33 28.53
C ARG A 157 5.63 6.12 27.75
N VAL A 158 4.38 6.15 27.29
CA VAL A 158 3.81 5.11 26.45
C VAL A 158 4.64 5.11 25.17
N LYS A 159 5.44 4.07 24.97
CA LYS A 159 6.25 3.91 23.76
C LYS A 159 5.27 3.76 22.59
N LYS A 160 5.28 4.73 21.66
CA LYS A 160 4.47 4.66 20.44
C LYS A 160 4.78 3.36 19.69
N SER A 161 3.76 2.66 19.20
CA SER A 161 3.97 1.45 18.41
C SER A 161 4.74 1.78 17.13
N ALA A 162 5.68 0.91 16.77
CA ALA A 162 6.52 1.07 15.59
C ALA A 162 5.73 0.90 14.29
N HIS A 163 6.02 1.73 13.29
CA HIS A 163 5.58 1.52 11.90
C HIS A 163 6.65 0.66 11.20
N MET A 164 6.25 -0.49 10.67
CA MET A 164 7.20 -1.50 10.18
C MET A 164 7.08 -1.66 8.67
N VAL A 165 8.22 -1.72 7.99
CA VAL A 165 8.31 -2.17 6.60
C VAL A 165 8.89 -3.57 6.61
N ILE A 166 8.17 -4.50 6.01
CA ILE A 166 8.50 -5.93 5.99
C ILE A 166 8.43 -6.43 4.55
N ILE A 167 9.15 -7.49 4.21
CA ILE A 167 9.01 -8.09 2.89
C ILE A 167 7.62 -8.71 2.72
N ASN A 168 7.11 -8.70 1.50
CA ASN A 168 6.04 -9.61 1.16
C ASN A 168 6.64 -10.97 0.78
N VAL A 169 6.58 -11.95 1.69
CA VAL A 169 7.14 -13.30 1.49
C VAL A 169 6.57 -14.05 0.27
N SER A 170 5.48 -13.56 -0.32
CA SER A 170 5.05 -13.93 -1.66
C SER A 170 5.11 -12.67 -2.52
N PRO A 171 6.22 -12.37 -3.19
CA PRO A 171 6.43 -11.08 -3.83
C PRO A 171 5.75 -11.03 -5.20
N LEU A 172 5.04 -9.95 -5.47
CA LEU A 172 4.40 -9.75 -6.77
C LEU A 172 5.43 -9.41 -7.85
N GLU A 173 6.33 -8.52 -7.49
CA GLU A 173 7.35 -7.88 -8.31
C GLU A 173 8.53 -7.51 -7.39
N TYR A 174 9.64 -7.07 -7.97
CA TYR A 174 10.81 -6.57 -7.28
C TYR A 174 10.47 -5.48 -6.25
N GLY A 175 11.13 -5.56 -5.10
CA GLY A 175 10.90 -4.68 -3.96
C GLY A 175 9.49 -4.77 -3.37
N ASN A 176 8.76 -5.87 -3.60
CA ASN A 176 7.42 -6.00 -3.00
C ASN A 176 7.51 -6.15 -1.47
N ILE A 177 7.08 -5.10 -0.78
CA ILE A 177 7.04 -4.96 0.68
C ILE A 177 5.61 -4.79 1.18
N LEU A 178 5.44 -4.88 2.50
CA LEU A 178 4.27 -4.45 3.23
C LEU A 178 4.66 -3.36 4.23
N MET A 179 3.94 -2.24 4.25
CA MET A 179 4.03 -1.24 5.32
C MET A 179 2.90 -1.52 6.32
N VAL A 180 3.27 -1.81 7.56
CA VAL A 180 2.38 -2.17 8.67
C VAL A 180 2.47 -1.07 9.73
N PRO A 181 1.55 -0.10 9.73
CA PRO A 181 1.58 1.00 10.69
C PRO A 181 1.21 0.46 12.08
N SER A 182 1.94 0.92 13.11
CA SER A 182 1.64 0.59 14.50
C SER A 182 1.51 -0.92 14.74
N LEU A 183 2.55 -1.69 14.39
CA LEU A 183 2.54 -3.16 14.37
C LEU A 183 1.96 -3.81 15.66
N GLN A 184 2.26 -3.24 16.83
CA GLN A 184 1.84 -3.80 18.12
C GLN A 184 0.42 -3.41 18.52
N ASP A 185 -0.15 -2.38 17.90
CA ASP A 185 -1.54 -1.96 18.15
C ASP A 185 -2.54 -2.93 17.50
N CYS A 186 -2.08 -3.84 16.63
CA CYS A 186 -2.88 -4.90 16.03
C CYS A 186 -4.16 -4.38 15.36
N LEU A 187 -4.05 -3.25 14.67
CA LEU A 187 -5.19 -2.60 14.02
C LEU A 187 -5.83 -3.54 12.98
N PRO A 188 -7.16 -3.65 12.91
CA PRO A 188 -7.82 -4.38 11.83
C PRO A 188 -7.50 -3.73 10.48
N GLN A 189 -7.70 -4.45 9.37
CA GLN A 189 -7.48 -3.95 8.00
C GLN A 189 -8.54 -2.91 7.60
N VAL A 190 -8.47 -1.75 8.26
CA VAL A 190 -9.33 -0.59 8.11
C VAL A 190 -8.42 0.63 8.05
N LEU A 191 -8.65 1.51 7.08
CA LEU A 191 -7.82 2.70 6.88
C LEU A 191 -7.93 3.66 8.07
N THR A 192 -6.82 4.34 8.36
CA THR A 192 -6.77 5.51 9.25
C THR A 192 -6.09 6.66 8.52
N GLU A 193 -6.40 7.91 8.88
CA GLU A 193 -5.73 9.10 8.30
C GLU A 193 -4.20 9.01 8.46
N GLU A 194 -3.72 8.58 9.63
CA GLU A 194 -2.28 8.44 9.89
C GLU A 194 -1.63 7.37 9.00
N ALA A 195 -2.30 6.22 8.78
CA ALA A 195 -1.77 5.17 7.93
C ALA A 195 -1.74 5.57 6.45
N LEU A 196 -2.75 6.31 5.98
CA LEU A 196 -2.77 6.90 4.64
C LEU A 196 -1.65 7.92 4.47
N LEU A 197 -1.45 8.81 5.43
CA LEU A 197 -0.36 9.79 5.42
C LEU A 197 1.00 9.08 5.32
N LEU A 198 1.26 8.07 6.14
CA LEU A 198 2.50 7.28 6.09
C LEU A 198 2.71 6.62 4.72
N ALA A 199 1.66 6.04 4.12
CA ALA A 199 1.76 5.42 2.80
C ALA A 199 2.02 6.45 1.69
N MET A 200 1.41 7.63 1.76
CA MET A 200 1.67 8.71 0.81
C MET A 200 3.09 9.25 0.95
N GLU A 201 3.55 9.51 2.19
CA GLU A 201 4.92 9.92 2.47
C GLU A 201 5.92 8.87 1.98
N MET A 202 5.70 7.58 2.24
CA MET A 202 6.58 6.51 1.75
C MET A 202 6.59 6.41 0.22
N THR A 203 5.46 6.66 -0.44
CA THR A 203 5.41 6.79 -1.91
C THR A 203 6.24 8.00 -2.39
N LEU A 204 6.22 9.09 -1.63
CA LEU A 204 6.96 10.32 -1.94
C LEU A 204 8.45 10.25 -1.58
N LEU A 205 8.87 9.36 -0.68
CA LEU A 205 10.28 9.11 -0.37
C LEU A 205 11.02 8.48 -1.54
N SER A 206 10.32 7.72 -2.39
CA SER A 206 10.90 7.14 -3.59
C SER A 206 11.05 8.20 -4.70
N LYS A 207 12.24 8.21 -5.32
CA LYS A 207 12.48 8.98 -6.55
C LYS A 207 12.08 8.19 -7.80
N HIS A 208 11.97 6.87 -7.67
CA HIS A 208 11.60 5.99 -8.77
C HIS A 208 10.09 6.10 -9.04
N GLN A 209 9.71 6.63 -10.21
CA GLN A 209 8.30 6.83 -10.62
C GLN A 209 7.45 5.54 -10.60
N GLY A 210 8.08 4.38 -10.80
CA GLY A 210 7.42 3.08 -10.77
C GLY A 210 7.20 2.50 -9.37
N PHE A 211 7.67 3.17 -8.30
CA PHE A 211 7.34 2.77 -6.93
C PHE A 211 5.89 3.17 -6.63
N ARG A 212 5.11 2.18 -6.19
CA ARG A 212 3.67 2.33 -5.95
C ARG A 212 3.32 1.74 -4.61
N MET A 213 2.29 2.31 -4.01
CA MET A 213 1.69 1.75 -2.80
C MET A 213 0.19 1.55 -2.98
N GLY A 214 -0.38 0.66 -2.18
CA GLY A 214 -1.82 0.63 -2.07
C GLY A 214 -2.36 -0.35 -1.04
N PHE A 215 -3.68 -0.32 -0.91
CA PHE A 215 -4.44 -0.95 0.15
C PHE A 215 -5.62 -1.72 -0.43
N ASN A 216 -5.88 -2.88 0.18
CA ASN A 216 -7.06 -3.68 -0.02
C ASN A 216 -7.86 -3.71 1.30
N SER A 217 -9.13 -3.34 1.27
CA SER A 217 -10.04 -3.62 2.39
C SER A 217 -10.37 -5.12 2.47
N LEU A 218 -10.98 -5.57 3.58
CA LEU A 218 -11.25 -6.99 3.83
C LEU A 218 -12.12 -7.66 2.75
N CYS A 219 -13.13 -6.98 2.22
CA CYS A 219 -13.94 -7.49 1.10
C CYS A 219 -13.44 -7.05 -0.28
N ALA A 220 -12.19 -6.60 -0.38
CA ALA A 220 -11.53 -6.15 -1.61
C ALA A 220 -10.20 -6.89 -1.86
N TYR A 221 -10.20 -8.20 -1.65
CA TYR A 221 -9.05 -9.10 -1.80
C TYR A 221 -7.92 -8.97 -0.77
N SER A 222 -8.12 -8.28 0.36
CA SER A 222 -7.18 -8.42 1.47
C SER A 222 -7.12 -9.88 1.95
N SER A 223 -5.92 -10.38 2.23
CA SER A 223 -5.72 -11.77 2.67
C SER A 223 -5.46 -11.89 4.17
N VAL A 224 -5.16 -10.77 4.85
CA VAL A 224 -4.79 -10.72 6.27
C VAL A 224 -5.56 -9.58 6.93
N ASN A 225 -6.23 -9.87 8.04
CA ASN A 225 -6.84 -8.83 8.87
C ASN A 225 -5.82 -8.29 9.89
N HIS A 226 -4.96 -7.40 9.42
CA HIS A 226 -4.03 -6.57 10.21
C HIS A 226 -3.62 -5.42 9.28
N LEU A 227 -3.92 -4.17 9.64
CA LEU A 227 -3.67 -2.99 8.80
C LEU A 227 -2.31 -3.03 8.10
N HIS A 228 -2.33 -3.07 6.77
CA HIS A 228 -1.13 -3.03 5.94
C HIS A 228 -1.41 -2.44 4.56
N PHE A 229 -0.35 -1.88 3.98
CA PHE A 229 -0.27 -1.44 2.60
C PHE A 229 0.75 -2.28 1.86
N HIS A 230 0.50 -2.59 0.60
CA HIS A 230 1.50 -3.14 -0.31
C HIS A 230 2.34 -2.00 -0.87
N GLY A 231 3.65 -2.23 -1.06
CA GLY A 231 4.53 -1.40 -1.87
C GLY A 231 5.31 -2.26 -2.85
N TYR A 232 5.63 -1.77 -4.05
CA TYR A 232 6.45 -2.48 -5.04
C TYR A 232 6.96 -1.52 -6.12
N TYR A 233 8.06 -1.90 -6.79
CA TYR A 233 8.53 -1.22 -8.00
C TYR A 233 7.97 -1.93 -9.21
N LEU A 234 7.59 -1.20 -10.26
CA LEU A 234 7.30 -1.81 -11.56
C LEU A 234 7.80 -0.87 -12.66
N GLU A 235 8.71 -1.36 -13.51
CA GLU A 235 9.36 -0.57 -14.57
C GLU A 235 8.53 -0.42 -15.85
N HIS A 236 7.22 -0.21 -15.67
CA HIS A 236 6.29 0.02 -16.76
C HIS A 236 5.30 1.11 -16.36
N GLU A 237 5.04 2.06 -17.26
CA GLU A 237 3.99 3.06 -17.07
C GLU A 237 2.62 2.38 -17.09
N LEU A 238 1.76 2.74 -16.12
CA LEU A 238 0.38 2.27 -16.05
C LEU A 238 -0.60 3.34 -16.55
N GLY A 239 -1.75 2.91 -17.08
CA GLY A 239 -2.80 3.84 -17.52
C GLY A 239 -3.26 4.81 -16.43
N THR A 240 -3.21 4.42 -15.15
CA THR A 240 -3.50 5.29 -14.00
C THR A 240 -2.52 6.46 -13.84
N GLU A 241 -1.39 6.47 -14.52
CA GLU A 241 -0.44 7.59 -14.40
C GLU A 241 -0.87 8.79 -15.25
N SER A 242 -1.64 8.55 -16.31
CA SER A 242 -2.08 9.58 -17.26
C SER A 242 -3.56 9.50 -17.61
N CYS A 243 -4.36 8.69 -16.90
CA CYS A 243 -5.79 8.57 -17.21
C CYS A 243 -6.50 9.90 -17.00
N VAL A 244 -7.52 10.14 -17.83
CA VAL A 244 -8.35 11.33 -17.79
C VAL A 244 -9.28 11.26 -16.58
N THR A 245 -9.42 12.39 -15.89
CA THR A 245 -10.31 12.53 -14.75
C THR A 245 -11.23 13.73 -14.95
N VAL A 246 -12.41 13.66 -14.37
CA VAL A 246 -13.43 14.72 -14.44
C VAL A 246 -13.65 15.28 -13.03
N PRO A 247 -13.68 16.61 -12.84
CA PRO A 247 -13.99 17.21 -11.55
C PRO A 247 -15.33 16.72 -10.99
N PHE A 248 -15.38 16.44 -9.69
CA PHE A 248 -16.59 15.99 -8.99
C PHE A 248 -16.99 16.91 -7.84
N HIS A 249 -16.13 17.08 -6.83
CA HIS A 249 -16.44 17.91 -5.66
C HIS A 249 -15.16 18.49 -5.05
N SER A 250 -15.09 19.82 -4.91
CA SER A 250 -13.87 20.50 -4.47
C SER A 250 -12.66 20.06 -5.31
N ASP A 251 -11.68 19.40 -4.68
CA ASP A 251 -10.45 18.90 -5.31
C ASP A 251 -10.51 17.41 -5.65
N ILE A 252 -11.68 16.78 -5.49
CA ILE A 252 -11.94 15.38 -5.80
C ILE A 252 -12.40 15.27 -7.24
N HIS A 253 -11.73 14.41 -7.99
CA HIS A 253 -12.12 14.03 -9.34
C HIS A 253 -12.68 12.60 -9.36
N VAL A 254 -13.26 12.21 -10.49
CA VAL A 254 -13.61 10.83 -10.81
C VAL A 254 -12.91 10.38 -12.08
N LEU A 255 -12.64 9.09 -12.19
CA LEU A 255 -12.22 8.48 -13.44
C LEU A 255 -13.33 8.62 -14.49
N ASN A 256 -12.96 8.94 -15.73
CA ASN A 256 -13.93 8.98 -16.83
C ASN A 256 -14.27 7.56 -17.34
N ASP A 257 -15.22 7.49 -18.27
CA ASP A 257 -15.74 6.21 -18.79
C ASP A 257 -14.73 5.42 -19.65
N ASP A 258 -13.59 6.02 -20.00
CA ASP A 258 -12.50 5.31 -20.68
C ASP A 258 -11.78 4.33 -19.75
N TYR A 259 -11.86 4.53 -18.43
CA TYR A 259 -11.30 3.61 -17.44
C TYR A 259 -12.33 2.56 -17.00
N PRO A 260 -11.97 1.27 -16.91
CA PRO A 260 -12.96 0.19 -16.71
C PRO A 260 -13.57 0.14 -15.31
N ALA A 261 -12.91 0.72 -14.31
CA ALA A 261 -13.39 0.75 -12.94
C ALA A 261 -13.76 2.17 -12.52
N LEU A 262 -15.00 2.34 -12.06
CA LEU A 262 -15.47 3.61 -11.52
C LEU A 262 -14.73 3.89 -10.20
N GLY A 263 -14.24 5.11 -10.03
CA GLY A 263 -13.47 5.47 -8.86
C GLY A 263 -13.23 6.96 -8.71
N PHE A 264 -12.86 7.34 -7.50
CA PHE A 264 -12.43 8.69 -7.16
C PHE A 264 -10.93 8.82 -7.40
N ALA A 265 -10.52 10.01 -7.82
CA ALA A 265 -9.15 10.36 -8.08
C ALA A 265 -8.79 11.64 -7.32
N PHE A 266 -7.64 11.62 -6.68
CA PHE A 266 -7.08 12.72 -5.90
C PHE A 266 -5.64 12.95 -6.34
N GLN A 267 -5.11 14.15 -6.11
CA GLN A 267 -3.70 14.41 -6.39
C GLN A 267 -3.10 15.34 -5.35
N LEU A 268 -1.79 15.24 -5.15
CA LEU A 268 -1.07 16.16 -4.29
C LEU A 268 -1.03 17.55 -4.93
N LYS A 269 -1.50 18.54 -4.17
CA LYS A 269 -1.39 19.96 -4.49
C LYS A 269 -0.28 20.59 -3.64
N GLY A 270 0.71 21.19 -4.30
CA GLY A 270 1.86 21.77 -3.62
C GLY A 270 2.59 20.72 -2.76
N LYS A 271 2.71 20.97 -1.46
CA LYS A 271 3.37 20.08 -0.48
C LYS A 271 2.42 19.53 0.58
N ASP A 272 1.10 19.71 0.42
CA ASP A 272 0.12 19.37 1.47
C ASP A 272 -0.29 17.89 1.43
N VAL A 273 0.63 17.02 1.87
CA VAL A 273 0.39 15.57 1.95
C VAL A 273 -0.67 15.25 3.02
N THR A 274 -0.69 16.01 4.12
CA THR A 274 -1.67 15.86 5.20
C THR A 274 -3.09 16.17 4.72
N GLY A 275 -3.29 17.27 3.99
CA GLY A 275 -4.58 17.63 3.40
C GLY A 275 -5.06 16.58 2.41
N LEU A 276 -4.17 16.07 1.55
CA LEU A 276 -4.48 14.97 0.63
C LEU A 276 -4.90 13.70 1.39
N ALA A 277 -4.13 13.30 2.41
CA ALA A 277 -4.43 12.12 3.23
C ALA A 277 -5.79 12.24 3.91
N ARG A 278 -6.11 13.42 4.47
CA ARG A 278 -7.41 13.71 5.08
C ARG A 278 -8.56 13.61 4.08
N GLN A 279 -8.41 14.19 2.90
CA GLN A 279 -9.46 14.17 1.88
C GLN A 279 -9.75 12.75 1.38
N VAL A 280 -8.69 11.96 1.12
CA VAL A 280 -8.83 10.54 0.76
C VAL A 280 -9.47 9.75 1.91
N TYR A 281 -9.06 10.02 3.16
CA TYR A 281 -9.60 9.36 4.35
C TYR A 281 -11.09 9.65 4.56
N GLN A 282 -11.56 10.89 4.35
CA GLN A 282 -12.98 11.23 4.49
C GLN A 282 -13.88 10.37 3.58
N VAL A 283 -13.47 10.17 2.33
CA VAL A 283 -14.20 9.29 1.40
C VAL A 283 -14.05 7.83 1.81
N ALA A 284 -12.83 7.37 2.12
CA ALA A 284 -12.60 5.98 2.50
C ALA A 284 -13.31 5.56 3.80
N ASP A 285 -13.36 6.45 4.80
CA ASP A 285 -14.11 6.25 6.06
C ASP A 285 -15.62 6.16 5.79
N TYR A 286 -16.15 7.02 4.90
CA TYR A 286 -17.54 6.88 4.46
C TYR A 286 -17.79 5.49 3.87
N LEU A 287 -16.94 5.02 2.94
CA LEU A 287 -17.08 3.69 2.34
C LEU A 287 -17.00 2.59 3.41
N GLN A 288 -16.06 2.70 4.36
CA GLN A 288 -15.91 1.74 5.45
C GLN A 288 -17.17 1.67 6.33
N ARG A 289 -17.71 2.82 6.75
CA ARG A 289 -18.91 2.91 7.61
C ARG A 289 -20.18 2.38 6.94
N HIS A 290 -20.25 2.46 5.61
CA HIS A 290 -21.35 1.93 4.81
C HIS A 290 -21.06 0.52 4.24
N GLU A 291 -20.01 -0.14 4.74
CA GLU A 291 -19.59 -1.48 4.34
C GLU A 291 -19.34 -1.66 2.82
N ILE A 292 -18.94 -0.59 2.15
CA ILE A 292 -18.57 -0.60 0.73
C ILE A 292 -17.10 -1.05 0.63
N ALA A 293 -16.90 -2.21 -0.01
CA ALA A 293 -15.56 -2.70 -0.31
C ALA A 293 -14.80 -1.70 -1.18
N HIS A 294 -13.53 -1.52 -0.90
CA HIS A 294 -12.71 -0.52 -1.60
C HIS A 294 -11.22 -0.86 -1.66
N ASN A 295 -10.57 -0.31 -2.69
CA ASN A 295 -9.12 -0.33 -2.89
C ASN A 295 -8.57 1.09 -2.97
N VAL A 296 -7.36 1.32 -2.43
CA VAL A 296 -6.62 2.59 -2.59
C VAL A 296 -5.30 2.33 -3.29
N PHE A 297 -4.98 3.09 -4.33
CA PHE A 297 -3.71 2.99 -5.06
C PHE A 297 -3.03 4.34 -5.19
N MET A 298 -1.72 4.36 -5.02
CA MET A 298 -0.87 5.54 -4.99
C MET A 298 0.24 5.38 -6.01
N THR A 299 0.35 6.33 -6.94
CA THR A 299 1.34 6.32 -8.02
C THR A 299 1.79 7.73 -8.37
N ARG A 300 2.97 7.86 -8.95
CA ARG A 300 3.34 9.09 -9.67
C ARG A 300 2.61 9.15 -11.00
N GLY A 301 2.19 10.34 -11.42
CA GLY A 301 1.50 10.54 -12.69
C GLY A 301 1.36 11.99 -13.06
N THR A 302 0.91 12.27 -14.28
CA THR A 302 0.67 13.64 -14.76
C THR A 302 -0.39 14.33 -13.91
N GLN A 303 -0.27 15.65 -13.74
CA GLN A 303 -1.32 16.41 -13.08
C GLN A 303 -2.65 16.26 -13.86
N PHE A 304 -3.76 16.26 -13.14
CA PHE A 304 -5.09 16.21 -13.73
C PHE A 304 -5.27 17.34 -14.76
N GLY A 305 -5.81 16.98 -15.92
CA GLY A 305 -6.02 17.91 -17.04
C GLY A 305 -4.80 18.09 -17.95
N GLU A 306 -3.64 17.51 -17.62
CA GLU A 306 -2.46 17.53 -18.48
C GLU A 306 -2.33 16.28 -19.36
N ASP A 307 -1.69 16.44 -20.52
CA ASP A 307 -1.40 15.35 -21.44
C ASP A 307 -0.46 14.29 -20.83
N ALA A 308 -0.56 13.05 -21.31
CA ALA A 308 0.25 11.91 -20.85
C ALA A 308 1.78 12.12 -20.93
N ASN A 309 2.25 13.00 -21.81
CA ASN A 309 3.67 13.33 -21.96
C ASN A 309 4.13 14.50 -21.09
N SER A 310 3.26 15.06 -20.24
CA SER A 310 3.60 16.25 -19.45
C SER A 310 4.75 16.00 -18.48
N PRO A 311 5.68 16.97 -18.34
CA PRO A 311 6.71 16.92 -17.32
C PRO A 311 6.19 17.17 -15.90
N ASN A 312 5.00 17.75 -15.72
CA ASN A 312 4.48 18.05 -14.38
C ASN A 312 3.82 16.79 -13.81
N ARG A 313 4.59 16.01 -13.05
CA ARG A 313 4.11 14.78 -12.42
C ARG A 313 4.09 14.90 -10.91
N THR A 314 2.95 14.55 -10.32
CA THR A 314 2.67 14.61 -8.89
C THR A 314 2.26 13.23 -8.37
N LEU A 315 1.99 13.11 -7.06
CA LEU A 315 1.34 11.94 -6.49
C LEU A 315 -0.14 11.95 -6.88
N ARG A 316 -0.61 10.88 -7.52
CA ARG A 316 -2.01 10.58 -7.79
C ARG A 316 -2.46 9.47 -6.86
N VAL A 317 -3.66 9.58 -6.32
CA VAL A 317 -4.29 8.59 -5.45
C VAL A 317 -5.65 8.22 -6.02
N TYR A 318 -5.93 6.93 -6.10
CA TYR A 318 -7.18 6.39 -6.58
C TYR A 318 -7.88 5.64 -5.47
N LEU A 319 -9.20 5.83 -5.36
CA LEU A 319 -10.06 5.08 -4.45
C LEU A 319 -11.20 4.47 -5.26
N TRP A 320 -11.18 3.16 -5.41
CA TRP A 320 -12.21 2.41 -6.14
C TRP A 320 -13.19 1.76 -5.16
N PRO A 321 -14.40 2.29 -4.99
CA PRO A 321 -15.49 1.52 -4.42
C PRO A 321 -15.86 0.39 -5.39
N ARG A 322 -16.19 -0.78 -4.86
CA ARG A 322 -16.32 -2.00 -5.66
C ARG A 322 -17.31 -2.98 -5.04
N GLN A 323 -17.79 -3.90 -5.87
CA GLN A 323 -18.59 -5.02 -5.42
C GLN A 323 -17.79 -5.87 -4.41
N PRO A 324 -18.37 -6.23 -3.25
CA PRO A 324 -17.65 -7.01 -2.25
C PRO A 324 -17.31 -8.40 -2.79
N VAL A 325 -16.11 -8.87 -2.50
CA VAL A 325 -15.69 -10.24 -2.82
C VAL A 325 -15.69 -11.05 -1.54
N THR A 326 -16.66 -11.97 -1.44
CA THR A 326 -16.78 -12.95 -0.36
C THR A 326 -16.75 -14.36 -0.96
N GLY A 327 -16.06 -15.30 -0.30
CA GLY A 327 -16.01 -16.70 -0.76
C GLY A 327 -14.85 -17.05 -1.71
N ALA A 328 -15.02 -18.15 -2.46
CA ALA A 328 -13.98 -18.73 -3.31
C ALA A 328 -13.61 -17.80 -4.47
N LYS A 329 -12.33 -17.75 -4.81
CA LYS A 329 -11.82 -16.91 -5.90
C LYS A 329 -12.45 -17.34 -7.23
N ASN A 330 -12.88 -16.36 -8.02
CA ASN A 330 -13.35 -16.58 -9.38
C ASN A 330 -12.24 -17.17 -10.27
N ASP A 331 -12.63 -17.96 -11.28
CA ASP A 331 -11.74 -18.60 -12.29
C ASP A 331 -11.08 -17.60 -13.25
N PHE A 332 -11.02 -16.33 -12.87
CA PHE A 332 -10.35 -15.30 -13.65
C PHE A 332 -8.85 -15.58 -13.77
N VAL A 333 -8.34 -15.27 -14.95
CA VAL A 333 -6.92 -15.36 -15.33
C VAL A 333 -6.02 -14.56 -14.35
N PHE A 334 -6.56 -13.48 -13.76
CA PHE A 334 -5.98 -12.70 -12.67
C PHE A 334 -7.05 -12.40 -11.61
N ASN A 335 -6.67 -12.05 -10.38
CA ASN A 335 -7.65 -11.59 -9.39
C ASN A 335 -7.76 -10.06 -9.48
N PRO A 336 -8.91 -9.47 -9.79
CA PRO A 336 -9.09 -8.02 -9.90
C PRO A 336 -9.06 -7.31 -8.52
N ALA A 337 -7.87 -7.31 -7.90
CA ALA A 337 -7.56 -6.65 -6.64
C ALA A 337 -6.95 -5.26 -6.94
N LEU A 338 -6.03 -4.81 -6.10
CA LEU A 338 -5.40 -3.50 -6.22
C LEU A 338 -4.60 -3.26 -7.49
N CYS A 339 -3.63 -4.13 -7.82
CA CYS A 339 -2.68 -3.86 -8.90
C CYS A 339 -3.37 -3.94 -10.26
N GLU A 340 -4.35 -4.83 -10.35
CA GLU A 340 -5.13 -5.11 -11.54
C GLU A 340 -6.07 -3.95 -11.86
N LEU A 341 -6.70 -3.35 -10.83
CA LEU A 341 -7.44 -2.11 -10.99
C LEU A 341 -6.57 -0.94 -11.47
N ALA A 342 -5.26 -0.96 -11.19
CA ALA A 342 -4.32 0.04 -11.71
C ALA A 342 -3.78 -0.29 -13.11
N GLY A 343 -4.06 -1.48 -13.65
CA GLY A 343 -3.60 -1.92 -14.97
C GLY A 343 -2.35 -2.79 -14.99
N HIS A 344 -1.84 -3.21 -13.82
CA HIS A 344 -0.84 -4.27 -13.70
C HIS A 344 -1.56 -5.60 -13.45
N LEU A 345 -1.49 -6.55 -14.38
CA LEU A 345 -2.20 -7.82 -14.38
C LEU A 345 -1.26 -9.01 -14.09
N PRO A 346 -1.19 -9.50 -12.84
CA PRO A 346 -0.46 -10.70 -12.47
C PRO A 346 -1.26 -11.93 -12.91
N ILE A 347 -0.79 -12.56 -13.98
CA ILE A 347 -1.43 -13.71 -14.58
C ILE A 347 -0.95 -15.00 -13.89
N LYS A 348 -1.91 -15.85 -13.52
CA LYS A 348 -1.67 -17.03 -12.67
C LYS A 348 -1.17 -18.26 -13.41
N VAL A 349 -1.44 -18.35 -14.72
CA VAL A 349 -1.22 -19.56 -15.54
C VAL A 349 -0.76 -19.19 -16.95
N GLU A 350 0.09 -20.03 -17.54
CA GLU A 350 0.71 -19.81 -18.85
C GLU A 350 -0.32 -19.59 -19.97
N ASP A 351 -1.35 -20.43 -20.05
CA ASP A 351 -2.35 -20.33 -21.12
C ASP A 351 -3.14 -19.02 -21.02
N GLY A 352 -3.53 -18.63 -19.81
CA GLY A 352 -4.14 -17.33 -19.57
C GLY A 352 -3.22 -16.17 -19.94
N TYR A 353 -1.91 -16.28 -19.69
CA TYR A 353 -0.95 -15.25 -20.10
C TYR A 353 -0.81 -15.18 -21.62
N ARG A 354 -0.87 -16.31 -22.34
CA ARG A 354 -0.81 -16.33 -23.80
C ARG A 354 -2.06 -15.69 -24.41
N THR A 355 -3.24 -15.98 -23.88
CA THR A 355 -4.53 -15.61 -24.48
C THR A 355 -5.13 -14.31 -23.97
N VAL A 356 -4.67 -13.75 -22.84
CA VAL A 356 -5.23 -12.51 -22.29
C VAL A 356 -5.14 -11.35 -23.29
N THR A 357 -6.27 -10.67 -23.47
CA THR A 357 -6.43 -9.44 -24.27
C THR A 357 -6.82 -8.28 -23.38
N GLU A 358 -6.63 -7.05 -23.86
CA GLU A 358 -7.06 -5.86 -23.11
C GLU A 358 -8.58 -5.84 -22.92
N GLU A 359 -9.35 -6.26 -23.93
CA GLU A 359 -10.81 -6.40 -23.85
C GLU A 359 -11.24 -7.36 -22.73
N LEU A 360 -10.61 -8.54 -22.64
CA LEU A 360 -10.88 -9.48 -21.55
C LEU A 360 -10.58 -8.87 -20.18
N ALA A 361 -9.46 -8.14 -20.07
CA ALA A 361 -9.08 -7.48 -18.83
C ALA A 361 -10.07 -6.38 -18.45
N VAL A 362 -10.47 -5.53 -19.39
CA VAL A 362 -11.50 -4.48 -19.21
C VAL A 362 -12.80 -5.10 -18.71
N ASN A 363 -13.29 -6.15 -19.38
CA ASN A 363 -14.53 -6.82 -19.00
C ASN A 363 -14.40 -7.44 -17.59
N THR A 364 -13.27 -8.05 -17.27
CA THR A 364 -13.01 -8.61 -15.94
C THR A 364 -13.03 -7.52 -14.85
N LEU A 365 -12.36 -6.39 -15.08
CA LEU A 365 -12.32 -5.28 -14.11
C LEU A 365 -13.70 -4.65 -13.89
N ARG A 366 -14.50 -4.49 -14.97
CA ARG A 366 -15.88 -3.99 -14.88
C ARG A 366 -16.77 -4.84 -13.98
N THR A 367 -16.60 -6.17 -13.97
CA THR A 367 -17.40 -7.05 -13.08
C THR A 367 -17.19 -6.78 -11.60
N GLN A 368 -16.11 -6.11 -11.22
CA GLN A 368 -15.82 -5.77 -9.84
C GLN A 368 -16.17 -4.32 -9.50
N SER A 369 -16.30 -3.45 -10.49
CA SER A 369 -16.73 -2.07 -10.27
C SER A 369 -18.15 -2.03 -9.71
N LEU A 370 -18.50 -0.98 -8.97
CA LEU A 370 -19.90 -0.64 -8.75
C LEU A 370 -20.61 -0.42 -10.10
N GLN A 371 -21.93 -0.64 -10.12
CA GLN A 371 -22.77 -0.23 -11.24
C GLN A 371 -22.82 1.30 -11.30
N ARG A 372 -23.16 1.84 -12.48
CA ARG A 372 -23.17 3.28 -12.74
C ARG A 372 -24.12 4.01 -11.78
N GLU A 373 -25.31 3.46 -11.61
CA GLU A 373 -26.38 4.01 -10.78
C GLU A 373 -25.98 4.00 -9.29
N GLU A 374 -25.35 2.93 -8.82
CA GLU A 374 -24.83 2.82 -7.45
C GLU A 374 -23.73 3.86 -7.20
N PHE A 375 -22.81 4.03 -8.15
CA PHE A 375 -21.74 5.01 -8.03
C PHE A 375 -22.25 6.46 -8.12
N ASP A 376 -23.27 6.73 -8.93
CA ASP A 376 -23.91 8.04 -9.00
C ASP A 376 -24.64 8.39 -7.70
N ALA A 377 -25.36 7.42 -7.11
CA ALA A 377 -25.96 7.60 -5.79
C ALA A 377 -24.91 7.88 -4.71
N LEU A 378 -23.83 7.10 -4.68
CA LEU A 378 -22.70 7.29 -3.77
C LEU A 378 -22.07 8.69 -3.92
N LYS A 379 -21.90 9.19 -5.14
CA LYS A 379 -21.42 10.56 -5.38
C LYS A 379 -22.37 11.60 -4.79
N THR A 380 -23.68 11.45 -4.95
CA THR A 380 -24.65 12.38 -4.36
C THR A 380 -24.55 12.40 -2.84
N GLU A 381 -24.44 11.22 -2.20
CA GLU A 381 -24.30 11.11 -0.75
C GLU A 381 -22.98 11.70 -0.24
N LEU A 382 -21.88 11.44 -0.94
CA LEU A 382 -20.58 12.00 -0.60
C LEU A 382 -20.53 13.53 -0.76
N ALA A 383 -21.13 14.08 -1.81
CA ALA A 383 -21.21 15.52 -1.99
C ALA A 383 -21.96 16.17 -0.82
N ALA A 384 -23.10 15.60 -0.42
CA ALA A 384 -23.86 16.09 0.73
C ALA A 384 -23.09 15.99 2.06
N MET A 385 -22.25 14.96 2.23
CA MET A 385 -21.41 14.77 3.41
C MET A 385 -20.24 15.76 3.47
N LEU A 386 -19.64 16.07 2.32
CA LEU A 386 -18.45 16.93 2.23
C LEU A 386 -18.75 18.43 2.31
N GLY A 387 -20.01 18.83 2.06
CA GLY A 387 -20.48 20.22 2.17
C GLY A 387 -20.49 20.92 0.82
#